data_AF-A0A942V0S1-F1
#
_entry.id   AF-A0A942V0S1-F1
#
_cell.length_a   1.000
_cell.length_b   1.000
_cell.length_c   1.000
_cell.angle_alpha   90.00
_cell.angle_beta   90.00
_cell.angle_gamma   90.00
#
_symmetry.space_group_name_H-M   'P 1'
#
loop_
_entity.id
_entity.type
_entity.pdbx_description
1 polymer ?
#
loop_
_entity_poly.entity_id
_entity_poly.type
_entity_poly.pdbx_seq_one_letter_code
_entity_poly.pdbx_strand_id
1 'polypeptide(L)'
;MISKTKIYILFVIIISITLIILQILGSKNRIGYLTDFKLNVYKTLELNNLNDIREEFTIDGKLDEENIKNYLLTNENITNYIYQFRIRYYDKVFRNNDIYGVYPDLSNLPYYIKNVKMDGDGSPYGNFISYKLINEEKIDNINYKLRVKPEIINPVIIIFFILIVLVFKNNSKNVFNIITSIFNKKPKESSLNYNQNISEKFIINFLFSLIATIILVFILKLFNLSDV
;
A
#
# COMPACT_ATOMS: atom_id res chain seq x y z
N MET A 1 -19.30 4.06 -34.69
CA MET A 1 -18.17 4.83 -34.11
C MET A 1 -18.46 5.06 -32.62
N ILE A 2 -17.68 4.45 -31.72
CA ILE A 2 -17.87 4.64 -30.27
C ILE A 2 -17.42 6.07 -29.91
N SER A 3 -18.28 6.85 -29.26
CA SER A 3 -17.92 8.20 -28.81
C SER A 3 -16.84 8.12 -27.72
N LYS A 4 -15.84 9.01 -27.75
CA LYS A 4 -14.71 9.04 -26.79
C LYS A 4 -15.14 8.90 -25.33
N THR A 5 -16.26 9.51 -24.94
CA THR A 5 -16.86 9.39 -23.60
C THR A 5 -17.19 7.95 -23.19
N LYS A 6 -17.72 7.13 -24.12
CA LYS A 6 -18.06 5.72 -23.85
C LYS A 6 -16.82 4.88 -23.58
N ILE A 7 -15.70 5.22 -24.23
CA ILE A 7 -14.41 4.56 -23.98
C ILE A 7 -13.91 4.90 -22.57
N TYR A 8 -13.97 6.17 -22.16
CA TYR A 8 -13.57 6.58 -20.81
C TYR A 8 -14.40 5.92 -19.71
N ILE A 9 -15.73 5.83 -19.92
CA ILE A 9 -16.64 5.12 -19.00
C ILE A 9 -16.22 3.65 -18.84
N LEU A 10 -15.95 2.96 -19.95
CA LEU A 10 -15.55 1.55 -19.92
C LEU A 10 -14.24 1.35 -19.15
N PHE A 11 -13.24 2.19 -19.38
CA PHE A 11 -11.97 2.13 -18.65
C PHE A 11 -12.14 2.34 -17.15
N VAL A 12 -12.96 3.33 -16.75
CA VAL A 12 -13.27 3.59 -15.33
C VAL A 12 -13.86 2.33 -14.69
N ILE A 13 -14.85 1.71 -15.33
CA ILE A 13 -15.50 0.49 -14.81
C ILE A 13 -14.49 -0.65 -14.66
N ILE A 14 -13.68 -0.91 -15.69
CA ILE A 14 -12.69 -2.01 -15.67
C ILE A 14 -11.66 -1.81 -14.55
N ILE A 15 -11.14 -0.59 -14.41
CA ILE A 15 -10.13 -0.27 -13.38
C ILE A 15 -10.74 -0.40 -11.98
N SER A 16 -11.96 0.12 -11.76
CA SER A 16 -12.65 -0.02 -10.48
C SER A 16 -12.87 -1.48 -10.10
N ILE A 17 -13.38 -2.30 -11.01
CA ILE A 17 -13.58 -3.74 -10.77
C ILE A 17 -12.25 -4.42 -10.44
N THR A 18 -11.18 -4.10 -11.18
CA THR A 18 -9.85 -4.67 -10.96
C THR A 18 -9.33 -4.34 -9.56
N LEU A 19 -9.43 -3.09 -9.12
CA LEU A 19 -9.02 -2.67 -7.78
C LEU A 19 -9.84 -3.36 -6.68
N ILE A 20 -11.16 -3.48 -6.85
CA ILE A 20 -12.03 -4.18 -5.90
C ILE A 20 -11.62 -5.64 -5.76
N ILE A 21 -11.38 -6.33 -6.89
CA ILE A 21 -10.92 -7.73 -6.89
C ILE A 21 -9.57 -7.85 -6.18
N LEU A 22 -8.61 -6.97 -6.48
CA LEU A 22 -7.30 -6.96 -5.83
C LEU A 22 -7.43 -6.78 -4.31
N GLN A 23 -8.31 -5.91 -3.84
CA GLN A 23 -8.50 -5.71 -2.41
C GLN A 23 -9.15 -6.93 -1.74
N ILE A 24 -10.19 -7.49 -2.33
CA ILE A 24 -10.86 -8.69 -1.81
C ILE A 24 -9.88 -9.86 -1.72
N LEU A 25 -9.06 -10.05 -2.76
CA LEU A 25 -8.04 -11.10 -2.76
C LEU A 25 -6.96 -10.83 -1.71
N GLY A 26 -6.49 -9.59 -1.58
CA GLY A 26 -5.43 -9.23 -0.64
C GLY A 26 -5.84 -9.44 0.82
N SER A 27 -7.07 -9.06 1.17
CA SER A 27 -7.59 -9.06 2.54
C SER A 27 -7.85 -10.45 3.16
N LYS A 28 -7.78 -11.53 2.37
CA LYS A 28 -7.91 -12.90 2.88
C LYS A 28 -6.75 -13.27 3.81
N ASN A 29 -7.09 -13.86 4.96
CA ASN A 29 -6.11 -14.45 5.87
C ASN A 29 -5.40 -15.63 5.18
N ARG A 30 -4.08 -15.67 5.33
CA ARG A 30 -3.21 -16.74 4.83
C ARG A 30 -2.17 -17.09 5.87
N ILE A 31 -1.54 -18.25 5.70
CA ILE A 31 -0.52 -18.75 6.61
C ILE A 31 0.84 -18.69 5.89
N GLY A 32 1.83 -18.14 6.58
CA GLY A 32 3.22 -18.09 6.19
C GLY A 32 4.11 -18.43 7.39
N TYR A 33 5.38 -18.03 7.32
CA TYR A 33 6.37 -18.31 8.35
C TYR A 33 7.45 -17.23 8.38
N LEU A 34 8.03 -16.98 9.55
CA LEU A 34 9.23 -16.14 9.67
C LEU A 34 10.47 -17.02 9.46
N THR A 35 11.46 -16.49 8.76
CA THR A 35 12.74 -17.17 8.51
C THR A 35 13.82 -16.13 8.18
N ASP A 36 14.93 -16.58 7.59
CA ASP A 36 16.08 -15.75 7.22
C ASP A 36 16.63 -14.99 8.45
N PHE A 37 16.66 -15.67 9.61
CA PHE A 37 17.05 -15.06 10.88
C PHE A 37 18.52 -14.65 10.86
N LYS A 38 18.79 -13.35 10.97
CA LYS A 38 20.14 -12.79 11.03
C LYS A 38 20.33 -12.01 12.32
N LEU A 39 21.29 -12.44 13.15
CA LEU A 39 21.66 -11.71 14.35
C LEU A 39 22.19 -10.33 13.97
N ASN A 40 21.62 -9.29 14.57
CA ASN A 40 22.11 -7.92 14.46
C ASN A 40 23.12 -7.66 15.58
N VAL A 41 24.41 -7.83 15.26
CA VAL A 41 25.52 -7.67 16.22
C VAL A 41 25.46 -6.31 16.92
N TYR A 42 25.42 -5.22 16.15
CA TYR A 42 25.44 -3.86 16.70
C TYR A 42 24.30 -3.59 17.67
N LYS A 43 23.05 -3.88 17.25
CA LYS A 43 21.89 -3.66 18.11
C LYS A 43 21.89 -4.58 19.32
N THR A 44 22.41 -5.81 19.19
CA THR A 44 22.52 -6.75 20.31
C THR A 44 23.53 -6.25 21.34
N LEU A 45 24.67 -5.72 20.93
CA LEU A 45 25.65 -5.12 21.85
C LEU A 45 25.06 -3.93 22.58
N GLU A 46 24.40 -3.03 21.84
CA GLU A 46 23.74 -1.85 22.41
C GLU A 46 22.69 -2.25 23.45
N LEU A 47 21.83 -3.22 23.13
CA LEU A 47 20.79 -3.72 24.04
C LEU A 47 21.35 -4.32 25.34
N ASN A 48 22.56 -4.89 25.30
CA ASN A 48 23.21 -5.50 26.46
C ASN A 48 24.24 -4.56 27.13
N ASN A 49 24.33 -3.29 26.74
CA ASN A 49 25.33 -2.32 27.22
C ASN A 49 26.79 -2.75 26.99
N LEU A 50 27.05 -3.38 25.85
CA LEU A 50 28.37 -3.92 25.47
C LEU A 50 28.97 -3.18 24.27
N ASN A 51 28.67 -1.89 24.09
CA ASN A 51 29.18 -1.14 22.94
C ASN A 51 30.71 -1.00 22.94
N ASP A 52 31.32 -0.91 24.12
CA ASP A 52 32.76 -0.67 24.28
C ASP A 52 33.61 -1.85 23.79
N ILE A 53 33.09 -3.08 23.88
CA ILE A 53 33.84 -4.28 23.45
C ILE A 53 34.13 -4.27 21.95
N ARG A 54 33.43 -3.44 21.16
CA ARG A 54 33.66 -3.34 19.71
C ARG A 54 35.10 -2.97 19.37
N GLU A 55 35.75 -2.20 20.23
CA GLU A 55 37.16 -1.83 20.05
C GLU A 55 38.07 -3.06 20.16
N GLU A 56 37.75 -4.00 21.06
CA GLU A 56 38.51 -5.25 21.27
C GLU A 56 38.43 -6.19 20.07
N PHE A 57 37.34 -6.14 19.30
CA PHE A 57 37.13 -6.93 18.08
C PHE A 57 37.45 -6.17 16.79
N THR A 58 38.10 -5.00 16.87
CA THR A 58 38.49 -4.23 15.68
C THR A 58 39.94 -4.51 15.31
N ILE A 59 40.16 -5.11 14.14
CA ILE A 59 41.48 -5.43 13.60
C ILE A 59 41.72 -4.56 12.36
N ASP A 60 42.84 -3.85 12.33
CA ASP A 60 43.20 -2.92 11.24
C ASP A 60 42.09 -1.91 10.89
N GLY A 61 41.38 -1.42 11.91
CA GLY A 61 40.28 -0.46 11.76
C GLY A 61 38.96 -1.07 11.25
N LYS A 62 38.87 -2.40 11.11
CA LYS A 62 37.67 -3.11 10.68
C LYS A 62 37.17 -4.04 11.79
N LEU A 63 35.88 -3.98 12.08
CA LEU A 63 35.26 -4.89 13.04
C LEU A 63 35.27 -6.32 12.49
N ASP A 64 35.81 -7.23 13.30
CA ASP A 64 35.74 -8.66 13.08
C ASP A 64 34.34 -9.18 13.47
N GLU A 65 33.43 -9.12 12.50
CA GLU A 65 32.03 -9.53 12.69
C GLU A 65 31.87 -11.00 13.09
N GLU A 66 32.81 -11.88 12.72
CA GLU A 66 32.72 -13.31 13.02
C GLU A 66 33.09 -13.59 14.48
N ASN A 67 34.21 -13.04 14.95
CA ASN A 67 34.64 -13.23 16.33
C ASN A 67 33.69 -12.57 17.33
N ILE A 68 33.21 -11.36 17.04
CA ILE A 68 32.22 -10.70 17.93
C ILE A 68 30.89 -11.46 17.95
N LYS A 69 30.46 -12.03 16.82
CA LYS A 69 29.26 -12.87 16.77
C LYS A 69 29.46 -14.13 17.59
N ASN A 70 30.63 -14.78 17.51
CA ASN A 70 30.93 -15.94 18.35
C ASN A 70 30.91 -15.59 19.84
N TYR A 71 31.49 -14.45 20.23
CA TYR A 71 31.40 -13.93 21.60
C TYR A 71 29.93 -13.75 22.05
N LEU A 72 29.11 -13.09 21.22
CA LEU A 72 27.69 -12.90 21.51
C LEU A 72 26.94 -14.22 21.72
N LEU A 73 27.25 -15.23 20.91
CA LEU A 73 26.55 -16.53 20.91
C LEU A 73 27.02 -17.48 22.02
N THR A 74 28.21 -17.28 22.58
CA THR A 74 28.82 -18.21 23.57
C THR A 74 28.83 -17.66 24.99
N ASN A 75 28.68 -16.34 25.17
CA ASN A 75 28.66 -15.72 26.49
C ASN A 75 27.29 -15.88 27.18
N GLU A 76 27.24 -16.67 28.25
CA GLU A 76 26.03 -16.97 29.02
C GLU A 76 25.39 -15.74 29.69
N ASN A 77 26.13 -14.64 29.86
CA ASN A 77 25.59 -13.41 30.44
C ASN A 77 24.70 -12.63 29.44
N ILE A 78 24.78 -12.95 28.15
CA ILE A 78 23.99 -12.29 27.11
C ILE A 78 22.63 -12.98 27.05
N THR A 79 21.60 -12.24 27.42
CA THR A 79 20.24 -12.80 27.57
C THR A 79 19.25 -12.23 26.59
N ASN A 80 19.66 -11.26 25.76
CA ASN A 80 18.79 -10.65 24.75
C ASN A 80 19.52 -10.53 23.42
N TYR A 81 18.90 -11.03 22.35
CA TYR A 81 19.44 -11.09 21.01
C TYR A 81 18.49 -10.40 20.04
N ILE A 82 18.99 -9.50 19.21
CA ILE A 82 18.17 -8.87 18.17
C ILE A 82 18.38 -9.64 16.86
N TYR A 83 17.29 -10.21 16.35
CA TYR A 83 17.28 -10.87 15.04
C TYR A 83 16.48 -10.06 14.04
N GLN A 84 17.06 -9.85 12.87
CA GLN A 84 16.31 -9.53 11.67
C GLN A 84 15.65 -10.80 11.14
N PHE A 85 14.45 -10.69 10.61
CA PHE A 85 13.73 -11.79 9.98
C PHE A 85 13.08 -11.33 8.68
N ARG A 86 12.65 -12.31 7.88
CA ARG A 86 11.78 -12.12 6.72
C ARG A 86 10.56 -13.04 6.81
N ILE A 87 9.38 -12.52 6.52
CA ILE A 87 8.21 -13.37 6.30
C ILE A 87 8.25 -14.00 4.90
N ARG A 88 8.00 -15.31 4.86
CA ARG A 88 7.85 -16.14 3.66
C ARG A 88 6.47 -16.80 3.65
N TYR A 89 6.17 -17.42 2.52
CA TYR A 89 4.82 -17.79 2.13
C TYR A 89 4.79 -19.23 1.64
N TYR A 90 3.77 -19.98 2.07
CA TYR A 90 3.43 -21.25 1.41
C TYR A 90 2.79 -21.02 0.05
N ASP A 91 2.03 -19.94 -0.09
CA ASP A 91 1.39 -19.54 -1.34
C ASP A 91 2.42 -18.93 -2.33
N LYS A 92 2.35 -19.37 -3.60
CA LYS A 92 3.26 -18.89 -4.66
C LYS A 92 2.79 -17.58 -5.30
N VAL A 93 1.50 -17.29 -5.25
CA VAL A 93 0.84 -16.17 -5.93
C VAL A 93 0.61 -15.02 -4.95
N PHE A 94 0.02 -15.32 -3.79
CA PHE A 94 -0.38 -14.31 -2.81
C PHE A 94 0.72 -14.07 -1.76
N ARG A 95 1.67 -13.23 -2.17
CA ARG A 95 2.84 -12.82 -1.39
C ARG A 95 3.17 -11.35 -1.62
N ASN A 96 4.04 -10.79 -0.78
CA ASN A 96 4.64 -9.48 -1.04
C ASN A 96 5.29 -9.46 -2.43
N ASN A 97 4.93 -8.43 -3.21
CA ASN A 97 5.41 -8.21 -4.57
C ASN A 97 5.21 -6.72 -4.93
N ASP A 98 5.30 -6.38 -6.22
CA ASP A 98 5.14 -4.99 -6.68
C ASP A 98 3.72 -4.45 -6.47
N ILE A 99 2.71 -5.33 -6.39
CA ILE A 99 1.31 -4.96 -6.18
C ILE A 99 0.96 -4.90 -4.69
N TYR A 100 1.45 -5.86 -3.91
CA TYR A 100 1.03 -6.09 -2.53
C TYR A 100 2.13 -5.86 -1.50
N GLY A 101 1.79 -5.13 -0.44
CA GLY A 101 2.46 -5.17 0.85
C GLY A 101 1.97 -6.34 1.69
N VAL A 102 2.81 -6.85 2.60
CA VAL A 102 2.46 -7.93 3.53
C VAL A 102 2.34 -7.42 4.97
N TYR A 103 1.32 -7.92 5.66
CA TYR A 103 0.97 -7.51 7.02
C TYR A 103 0.78 -8.78 7.86
N PRO A 104 1.86 -9.30 8.46
CA PRO A 104 1.77 -10.44 9.35
C PRO A 104 1.10 -10.09 10.68
N ASP A 105 0.34 -11.03 11.21
CA ASP A 105 -0.13 -11.03 12.59
C ASP A 105 0.97 -11.63 13.47
N LEU A 106 1.61 -10.75 14.25
CA LEU A 106 2.74 -11.07 15.11
C LEU A 106 2.32 -11.21 16.58
N SER A 107 1.01 -11.34 16.85
CA SER A 107 0.47 -11.47 18.21
C SER A 107 0.75 -12.84 18.83
N ASN A 108 0.83 -13.90 18.03
CA ASN A 108 0.96 -15.29 18.47
C ASN A 108 2.34 -15.86 18.17
N LEU A 109 3.39 -15.21 18.68
CA LEU A 109 4.76 -15.69 18.54
C LEU A 109 5.17 -16.54 19.76
N PRO A 110 6.19 -17.40 19.61
CA PRO A 110 6.75 -18.15 20.73
C PRO A 110 7.11 -17.24 21.91
N TYR A 111 6.97 -17.77 23.13
CA TYR A 111 7.20 -17.02 24.38
C TYR A 111 8.57 -16.31 24.44
N TYR A 112 9.56 -16.84 23.71
CA TYR A 112 10.91 -16.28 23.62
C TYR A 112 11.10 -15.06 22.74
N ILE A 113 10.07 -14.66 22.01
CA ILE A 113 10.13 -13.53 21.09
C ILE A 113 9.35 -12.36 21.66
N LYS A 114 9.99 -11.20 21.71
CA LYS A 114 9.43 -9.93 22.19
C LYS A 114 9.78 -8.76 21.27
N ASN A 115 9.05 -7.66 21.45
CA ASN A 115 9.31 -6.37 20.79
C ASN A 115 9.43 -6.48 19.26
N VAL A 116 8.54 -7.27 18.65
CA VAL A 116 8.56 -7.53 17.21
C VAL A 116 8.05 -6.30 16.46
N LYS A 117 8.81 -5.88 15.45
CA LYS A 117 8.48 -4.73 14.60
C LYS A 117 8.83 -5.03 13.15
N MET A 118 7.94 -4.64 12.23
CA MET A 118 8.25 -4.64 10.80
C MET A 118 9.10 -3.42 10.46
N ASP A 119 10.00 -3.54 9.48
CA ASP A 119 10.93 -2.46 9.08
C ASP A 119 10.22 -1.32 8.33
N GLY A 120 8.98 -1.55 7.86
CA GLY A 120 8.17 -0.55 7.18
C GLY A 120 6.77 -1.07 6.88
N ASP A 121 5.87 -0.18 6.46
CA ASP A 121 4.49 -0.54 6.16
C ASP A 121 4.42 -1.46 4.93
N GLY A 122 3.87 -2.67 5.12
CA GLY A 122 3.79 -3.67 4.07
C GLY A 122 5.12 -4.34 3.69
N SER A 123 6.23 -4.07 4.42
CA SER A 123 7.53 -4.70 4.21
C SER A 123 7.48 -6.20 4.55
N PRO A 124 8.22 -7.08 3.84
CA PRO A 124 8.37 -8.46 4.26
C PRO A 124 9.47 -8.65 5.32
N TYR A 125 10.15 -7.59 5.74
CA TYR A 125 11.27 -7.63 6.70
C TYR A 125 10.89 -6.99 8.03
N GLY A 126 11.49 -7.48 9.10
CA GLY A 126 11.33 -6.93 10.44
C GLY A 126 12.43 -7.38 11.39
N ASN A 127 12.32 -6.95 12.65
CA ASN A 127 13.22 -7.31 13.73
C ASN A 127 12.44 -7.73 14.98
N PHE A 128 13.00 -8.62 15.79
CA PHE A 128 12.52 -8.93 17.13
C PHE A 128 13.68 -9.11 18.12
N ILE A 129 13.36 -9.01 19.40
CA ILE A 129 14.23 -9.42 20.50
C ILE A 129 13.89 -10.86 20.86
N SER A 130 14.89 -11.70 20.99
CA SER A 130 14.77 -13.05 21.54
C SER A 130 15.58 -13.17 22.82
N TYR A 131 15.05 -13.83 23.85
CA TYR A 131 15.87 -14.19 25.02
C TYR A 131 16.58 -15.54 24.91
N LYS A 132 16.47 -16.17 23.74
CA LYS A 132 17.14 -17.43 23.41
C LYS A 132 17.77 -17.33 22.02
N LEU A 133 18.87 -18.06 21.83
CA LEU A 133 19.41 -18.29 20.49
C LEU A 133 18.39 -18.99 19.59
N ILE A 134 18.22 -18.47 18.38
CA ILE A 134 17.36 -19.05 17.37
C ILE A 134 18.16 -20.08 16.57
N ASN A 135 17.89 -21.35 16.84
CA ASN A 135 18.46 -22.49 16.09
C ASN A 135 17.46 -23.08 15.10
N GLU A 136 16.20 -22.63 15.14
CA GLU A 136 15.15 -23.07 14.21
C GLU A 136 15.30 -22.35 12.88
N GLU A 137 15.10 -23.07 11.77
CA GLU A 137 15.13 -22.47 10.42
C GLU A 137 13.95 -21.51 10.19
N LYS A 138 12.82 -21.76 10.86
CA LYS A 138 11.59 -20.97 10.71
C LYS A 138 10.70 -21.00 11.95
N ILE A 139 9.89 -19.95 12.09
CA ILE A 139 8.74 -19.90 13.00
C ILE A 139 7.49 -19.99 12.14
N ASP A 140 6.77 -21.11 12.26
CA ASP A 140 5.65 -21.45 11.39
C ASP A 140 4.32 -20.82 11.85
N ASN A 141 3.27 -21.03 11.05
CA ASN A 141 1.89 -20.70 11.36
C ASN A 141 1.62 -19.21 11.61
N ILE A 142 2.32 -18.34 10.88
CA ILE A 142 2.13 -16.90 10.96
C ILE A 142 1.01 -16.49 10.02
N ASN A 143 -0.11 -16.03 10.59
CA ASN A 143 -1.18 -15.46 9.80
C ASN A 143 -0.70 -14.15 9.16
N TYR A 144 -1.10 -13.88 7.92
CA TYR A 144 -0.86 -12.60 7.27
C TYR A 144 -1.99 -12.24 6.32
N LYS A 145 -2.09 -10.93 6.06
CA LYS A 145 -2.91 -10.35 5.00
C LYS A 145 -2.03 -9.58 4.02
N LEU A 146 -2.54 -9.36 2.83
CA LEU A 146 -1.93 -8.47 1.85
C LEU A 146 -2.78 -7.21 1.70
N ARG A 147 -2.14 -6.10 1.37
CA ARG A 147 -2.83 -4.86 0.98
C ARG A 147 -2.18 -4.29 -0.27
N VAL A 148 -3.00 -3.75 -1.17
CA VAL A 148 -2.50 -3.13 -2.39
C VAL A 148 -1.65 -1.93 -1.99
N LYS A 149 -0.47 -1.83 -2.59
CA LYS A 149 0.52 -0.80 -2.31
C LYS A 149 0.01 0.58 -2.73
N PRO A 150 0.29 1.64 -1.94
CA PRO A 150 -0.03 3.02 -2.34
C PRO A 150 0.58 3.41 -3.69
N GLU A 151 1.73 2.85 -4.06
CA GLU A 151 2.38 3.04 -5.35
C GLU A 151 1.53 2.58 -6.54
N ILE A 152 0.59 1.64 -6.32
CA ILE A 152 -0.39 1.21 -7.33
C ILE A 152 -1.66 2.05 -7.27
N ILE A 153 -2.12 2.40 -6.06
CA ILE A 153 -3.40 3.10 -5.87
C ILE A 153 -3.30 4.58 -6.28
N ASN A 154 -2.21 5.26 -5.90
CA ASN A 154 -2.04 6.70 -6.11
C ASN A 154 -2.06 7.10 -7.60
N PRO A 155 -1.36 6.42 -8.52
CA PRO A 155 -1.46 6.72 -9.94
C PRO A 155 -2.88 6.54 -10.50
N VAL A 156 -3.61 5.53 -10.01
CA VAL A 156 -5.00 5.29 -10.45
C VAL A 156 -5.88 6.46 -10.05
N ILE A 157 -5.77 6.96 -8.81
CA ILE A 157 -6.50 8.14 -8.34
C ILE A 157 -6.23 9.35 -9.25
N ILE A 158 -4.97 9.60 -9.60
CA ILE A 158 -4.57 10.71 -10.49
C ILE A 158 -5.21 10.55 -11.88
N ILE A 159 -5.20 9.34 -12.43
CA ILE A 159 -5.84 9.04 -13.73
C ILE A 159 -7.35 9.31 -13.66
N PHE A 160 -8.01 8.94 -12.55
CA PHE A 160 -9.43 9.25 -12.33
C PHE A 160 -9.69 10.76 -12.36
N PHE A 161 -8.87 11.57 -11.68
CA PHE A 161 -8.99 13.02 -11.72
C PHE A 161 -8.79 13.60 -13.13
N ILE A 162 -7.78 13.12 -13.87
CA ILE A 162 -7.54 13.56 -15.26
C ILE A 162 -8.75 13.24 -16.14
N LEU A 163 -9.32 12.05 -16.02
CA LEU A 163 -10.50 11.64 -16.80
C LEU A 163 -11.71 12.53 -16.51
N ILE A 164 -11.95 12.88 -15.25
CA ILE A 164 -13.02 13.80 -14.84
C ILE A 164 -12.81 15.17 -15.52
N VAL A 165 -11.60 15.74 -15.44
CA VAL A 165 -11.27 17.03 -16.08
C VAL A 165 -11.48 16.99 -17.59
N LEU A 166 -11.08 15.91 -18.27
CA LEU A 166 -11.25 15.77 -19.72
C LEU A 166 -12.73 15.72 -20.13
N VAL A 167 -13.58 15.06 -19.33
CA VAL A 167 -15.03 15.04 -19.56
C VAL A 167 -15.63 16.44 -19.42
N PHE A 168 -15.21 17.22 -18.42
CA PHE A 168 -15.69 18.59 -18.26
C PHE A 168 -15.19 19.55 -19.36
N LYS A 169 -13.91 19.45 -19.76
CA LYS A 169 -13.34 20.29 -20.82
C LYS A 169 -14.10 20.16 -22.14
N ASN A 170 -14.57 18.95 -22.46
CA ASN A 170 -15.33 18.71 -23.70
C ASN A 170 -16.74 19.34 -23.68
N ASN A 171 -17.26 19.70 -22.50
CA ASN A 171 -18.62 20.24 -22.33
C ASN A 171 -18.68 21.71 -21.91
N SER A 172 -17.55 22.30 -21.47
CA SER A 172 -17.50 23.63 -20.85
C SER A 172 -18.01 24.77 -21.73
N LYS A 173 -17.72 24.74 -23.04
CA LYS A 173 -18.23 25.75 -24.01
C LYS A 173 -19.77 25.78 -24.05
N ASN A 174 -20.41 24.62 -23.96
CA ASN A 174 -21.86 24.54 -24.02
C ASN A 174 -22.51 25.04 -22.72
N VAL A 175 -21.89 24.74 -21.57
CA VAL A 175 -22.34 25.21 -20.25
C VAL A 175 -22.21 26.72 -20.11
N PHE A 176 -21.07 27.28 -20.52
CA PHE A 176 -20.85 28.72 -20.48
C PHE A 176 -21.88 29.48 -21.34
N ASN A 177 -22.21 28.98 -22.53
CA ASN A 177 -23.23 29.56 -23.40
C ASN A 177 -24.66 29.47 -22.80
N ILE A 178 -24.98 28.36 -22.12
CA ILE A 178 -26.26 28.21 -21.41
C ILE A 178 -26.35 29.21 -20.25
N ILE A 179 -25.33 29.26 -19.38
CA ILE A 179 -25.28 30.18 -18.23
C ILE A 179 -25.38 31.63 -18.73
N THR A 180 -24.59 32.02 -19.72
CA THR A 180 -24.66 33.37 -20.30
C THR A 180 -26.03 33.69 -20.91
N SER A 181 -26.71 32.75 -21.58
CA SER A 181 -28.07 32.98 -22.08
C SER A 181 -29.13 33.17 -20.98
N ILE A 182 -28.99 32.48 -19.84
CA ILE A 182 -29.89 32.60 -18.68
C ILE A 182 -29.66 33.95 -17.97
N PHE A 183 -28.39 34.34 -17.78
CA PHE A 183 -28.03 35.59 -17.10
C PHE A 183 -28.26 36.83 -17.96
N ASN A 184 -28.08 36.76 -19.28
CA ASN A 184 -28.21 37.91 -20.19
C ASN A 184 -29.64 38.18 -20.68
N LYS A 185 -30.69 37.76 -19.95
CA LYS A 185 -32.12 37.92 -20.28
C LYS A 185 -32.41 39.09 -21.26
N LYS A 186 -32.49 38.76 -22.55
CA LYS A 186 -33.37 39.44 -23.50
C LYS A 186 -34.32 38.37 -24.04
N PRO A 187 -35.62 38.43 -23.71
CA PRO A 187 -36.59 37.62 -24.41
C PRO A 187 -36.76 38.27 -25.79
N LYS A 188 -36.13 37.71 -26.80
CA LYS A 188 -36.68 37.78 -28.15
C LYS A 188 -37.10 36.37 -28.52
N GLU A 189 -38.40 36.19 -28.64
CA GLU A 189 -39.08 35.03 -29.21
C GLU A 189 -38.59 34.79 -30.65
N SER A 190 -37.41 34.20 -30.79
CA SER A 190 -36.97 33.48 -31.97
C SER A 190 -35.50 33.11 -31.74
N SER A 191 -35.19 31.82 -31.78
CA SER A 191 -33.85 31.19 -31.75
C SER A 191 -33.32 30.58 -30.46
N LEU A 192 -34.16 30.31 -29.45
CA LEU A 192 -33.87 29.15 -28.58
C LEU A 192 -34.30 27.87 -29.31
N ASN A 193 -33.61 27.55 -30.40
CA ASN A 193 -33.58 26.18 -30.90
C ASN A 193 -32.64 25.40 -29.96
N TYR A 194 -33.11 25.24 -28.72
CA TYR A 194 -32.47 24.46 -27.68
C TYR A 194 -32.39 23.04 -28.21
N ASN A 195 -31.24 22.70 -28.79
CA ASN A 195 -31.06 21.40 -29.39
C ASN A 195 -31.07 20.39 -28.24
N GLN A 196 -32.18 19.69 -28.05
CA GLN A 196 -32.44 18.74 -26.95
C GLN A 196 -31.24 17.80 -26.74
N ASN A 197 -30.58 17.41 -27.84
CA ASN A 197 -29.33 16.66 -27.88
C ASN A 197 -28.15 17.26 -27.08
N ILE A 198 -28.04 18.58 -26.97
CA ILE A 198 -26.96 19.26 -26.22
C ILE A 198 -27.23 19.16 -24.71
N SER A 199 -28.49 19.33 -24.30
CA SER A 199 -28.91 19.22 -22.90
C SER A 199 -28.75 17.81 -22.36
N GLU A 200 -29.14 16.81 -23.14
CA GLU A 200 -29.00 15.40 -22.80
C GLU A 200 -27.51 15.02 -22.66
N LYS A 201 -26.65 15.49 -23.57
CA LYS A 201 -25.19 15.28 -23.46
C LYS A 201 -24.61 15.92 -22.19
N PHE A 202 -25.06 17.12 -21.82
CA PHE A 202 -24.60 17.77 -20.60
C PHE A 202 -25.02 16.99 -19.34
N ILE A 203 -26.30 16.62 -19.25
CA ILE A 203 -26.84 15.85 -18.12
C ILE A 203 -26.11 14.50 -17.97
N ILE A 204 -25.88 13.77 -19.07
CA ILE A 204 -25.15 12.50 -19.06
C ILE A 204 -23.73 12.68 -18.51
N ASN A 205 -23.02 13.73 -18.94
CA ASN A 205 -21.64 13.98 -18.49
C ASN A 205 -21.57 14.43 -17.03
N PHE A 206 -22.56 15.22 -16.58
CA PHE A 206 -22.69 15.59 -15.17
C PHE A 206 -22.95 14.36 -14.28
N LEU A 207 -23.92 13.52 -14.66
CA LEU A 207 -24.21 12.27 -13.96
C LEU A 207 -23.01 11.33 -13.94
N PHE A 208 -22.29 11.21 -15.06
CA PHE A 208 -21.06 10.41 -15.10
C PHE A 208 -20.00 10.95 -14.12
N SER A 209 -19.79 12.27 -14.08
CA SER A 209 -18.85 12.86 -13.12
C SER A 209 -19.25 12.56 -11.69
N LEU A 210 -20.54 12.69 -11.34
CA LEU A 210 -21.04 12.40 -10.00
C LEU A 210 -20.77 10.94 -9.62
N ILE A 211 -21.07 10.01 -10.53
CA ILE A 211 -20.81 8.58 -10.34
C ILE A 211 -19.32 8.31 -10.17
N ALA A 212 -18.46 8.91 -11.02
CA ALA A 212 -17.02 8.75 -10.94
C ALA A 212 -16.47 9.27 -9.60
N THR A 213 -16.99 10.39 -9.09
CA THR A 213 -16.63 10.91 -7.77
C THR A 213 -17.07 9.99 -6.64
N ILE A 214 -18.30 9.44 -6.70
CA ILE A 214 -18.78 8.47 -5.70
C ILE A 214 -17.90 7.21 -5.69
N ILE A 215 -17.57 6.68 -6.88
CA ILE A 215 -16.68 5.52 -7.02
C ILE A 215 -15.29 5.83 -6.45
N LEU A 216 -14.76 7.03 -6.72
CA LEU A 216 -13.47 7.46 -6.18
C LEU A 216 -13.49 7.52 -4.65
N VAL A 217 -14.51 8.14 -4.05
CA VAL A 217 -14.68 8.19 -2.59
C VAL A 217 -14.78 6.79 -1.99
N PHE A 218 -15.51 5.89 -2.65
CA PHE A 218 -15.60 4.49 -2.22
C PHE A 218 -14.23 3.78 -2.28
N ILE A 219 -13.46 3.97 -3.37
CA ILE A 219 -12.10 3.43 -3.51
C ILE A 219 -11.20 3.96 -2.39
N LEU A 220 -11.20 5.28 -2.14
CA LEU A 220 -10.40 5.89 -1.08
C LEU A 220 -10.72 5.27 0.29
N LYS A 221 -12.02 5.08 0.60
CA LYS A 221 -12.46 4.43 1.84
C LYS A 221 -12.07 2.96 1.90
N LEU A 222 -12.15 2.24 0.79
CA LEU A 222 -11.82 0.80 0.70
C LEU A 222 -10.34 0.52 0.95
N PHE A 223 -9.47 1.48 0.64
CA PHE A 223 -8.03 1.41 0.89
C PHE A 223 -7.59 2.14 2.17
N ASN A 224 -8.53 2.60 3.01
CA ASN A 224 -8.27 3.39 4.23
C ASN A 224 -7.33 4.59 3.97
N LEU A 225 -7.39 5.19 2.78
CA LEU A 225 -6.62 6.39 2.44
C LEU A 225 -7.31 7.68 2.92
N SER A 226 -8.47 7.56 3.57
CA SER A 226 -9.27 8.68 4.09
C SER A 226 -8.84 9.18 5.48
N ASP A 227 -7.91 8.49 6.13
CA ASP A 227 -7.43 8.83 7.48
C ASP A 227 -6.08 9.61 7.46
N VAL A 228 -5.74 10.21 6.31
CA VAL A 228 -4.61 11.14 6.13
C VAL A 228 -5.13 12.55 5.94
#